data_AF-A0A9Q9V981-F1
#
_entry.id   AF-A0A9Q9V981-F1
#
_cell.length_a   1.000
_cell.length_b   1.000
_cell.length_c   1.000
_cell.angle_alpha   90.00
_cell.angle_beta   90.00
_cell.angle_gamma   90.00
#
_symmetry.space_group_name_H-M   'P 1'
#
loop_
_entity.id
_entity.type
_entity.pdbx_description
1 polymer ?
#
loop_
_entity_poly.entity_id
_entity_poly.type
_entity_poly.pdbx_seq_one_letter_code
_entity_poly.pdbx_strand_id
1 'polypeptide(L)'
;MSFPVSFYVLSVCLGFLCVMFVCLWSGTWRGGFAWDGSFLQFNWHPVLMVTSLVVLYGNAIVLYRVPLTWSRWWCKRAHAGLLFVAMVLSVLGVCAAFDFHTANNIPHLYSLHSWTGISTVALFTLQWFVGLCAFLLPWTPLAFRARLKPLHIWMGIAIFILSLITSLSGINEKLLLTLNGRNGSNTKPYTTLPAEALFANSFGIAVVIFGLLVLKLLFSQKWKNPESENETDRPLLTDAR
;
A
#
# COMPACT_ATOMS: atom_id res chain seq x y z
N MET A 1 11.99 15.43 -20.69
CA MET A 1 11.38 14.14 -20.30
C MET A 1 10.07 13.98 -21.05
N SER A 2 9.81 12.80 -21.64
CA SER A 2 8.49 12.54 -22.20
C SER A 2 7.45 12.68 -21.07
N PHE A 3 6.36 13.40 -21.35
CA PHE A 3 5.25 13.67 -20.42
C PHE A 3 4.87 12.47 -19.52
N PRO A 4 4.89 11.22 -20.03
CA PRO A 4 4.86 10.00 -19.23
C PRO A 4 5.79 9.94 -18.00
N VAL A 5 7.10 9.97 -18.22
CA VAL A 5 8.11 9.68 -17.19
C VAL A 5 7.99 10.65 -16.00
N SER A 6 7.62 11.90 -16.28
CA SER A 6 7.38 12.92 -15.25
C SER A 6 6.29 12.53 -14.24
N PHE A 7 5.21 11.87 -14.66
CA PHE A 7 4.15 11.41 -13.74
C PHE A 7 4.62 10.25 -12.86
N TYR A 8 5.43 9.35 -13.40
CA TYR A 8 6.00 8.26 -12.59
C TYR A 8 6.99 8.79 -11.57
N VAL A 9 7.91 9.68 -11.97
CA VAL A 9 8.83 10.35 -11.04
C VAL A 9 8.06 11.10 -9.95
N LEU A 10 7.01 11.84 -10.33
CA LEU A 10 6.13 12.51 -9.36
C LEU A 10 5.49 11.51 -8.38
N SER A 11 5.04 10.35 -8.87
CA SER A 11 4.46 9.29 -8.03
C SER A 11 5.47 8.75 -7.03
N VAL A 12 6.70 8.50 -7.45
CA VAL A 12 7.80 8.06 -6.56
C VAL A 12 8.12 9.13 -5.51
N CYS A 13 8.30 10.39 -5.92
CA CYS A 13 8.57 11.49 -5.00
C CYS A 13 7.45 11.68 -3.97
N LEU A 14 6.19 11.63 -4.42
CA LEU A 14 5.03 11.77 -3.54
C LEU A 14 4.86 10.56 -2.61
N GLY A 15 5.19 9.35 -3.08
CA GLY A 15 5.24 8.16 -2.24
C GLY A 15 6.29 8.29 -1.14
N PHE A 16 7.50 8.75 -1.47
CA PHE A 16 8.53 9.04 -0.47
C PHE A 16 8.07 10.10 0.54
N LEU A 17 7.42 11.16 0.06
CA LEU A 17 6.84 12.19 0.92
C LEU A 17 5.81 11.61 1.90
N CYS A 18 4.95 10.69 1.45
CA CYS A 18 3.98 10.02 2.31
C CYS A 18 4.65 9.22 3.43
N VAL A 19 5.69 8.44 3.11
CA VAL A 19 6.46 7.69 4.13
C VAL A 19 7.13 8.65 5.11
N MET A 20 7.75 9.72 4.60
CA MET A 20 8.38 10.72 5.44
C MET A 20 7.38 11.40 6.38
N PHE A 21 6.19 11.77 5.88
CA PHE A 21 5.15 12.40 6.69
C PHE A 21 4.62 11.47 7.79
N VAL A 22 4.35 10.19 7.51
CA VAL A 22 3.89 9.28 8.58
C VAL A 22 4.97 9.02 9.63
N CYS A 23 6.25 8.97 9.23
CA CYS A 23 7.37 8.88 10.15
C CYS A 23 7.51 10.15 11.01
N LEU A 24 7.44 11.34 10.40
CA LEU A 24 7.49 12.62 11.11
C LEU A 24 6.30 12.81 12.04
N TRP A 25 5.10 12.39 11.63
CA TRP A 25 3.92 12.42 12.48
C TRP A 25 4.15 11.60 13.75
N SER A 26 4.61 10.36 13.56
CA SER A 26 4.87 9.41 14.65
C SER A 26 6.02 9.87 15.55
N GLY A 27 7.10 10.39 14.98
CA GLY A 27 8.27 10.88 15.73
C GLY A 27 7.97 12.14 16.53
N THR A 28 7.42 13.17 15.87
CA THR A 28 7.27 14.50 16.46
C THR A 28 6.13 14.56 17.47
N TRP A 29 4.98 13.95 17.16
CA TRP A 29 3.80 14.05 18.02
C TRP A 29 3.55 12.81 18.86
N ARG A 30 3.97 11.62 18.41
CA ARG A 30 3.58 10.33 19.03
C ARG A 30 4.69 9.67 19.84
N GLY A 31 5.81 10.36 20.03
CA GLY A 31 6.89 9.94 20.94
C GLY A 31 7.88 8.94 20.35
N GLY A 32 7.81 8.65 19.04
CA GLY A 32 8.74 7.74 18.36
C GLY A 32 8.26 6.30 18.31
N PHE A 33 9.20 5.35 18.43
CA PHE A 33 8.97 3.93 18.10
C PHE A 33 9.62 3.00 19.13
N ALA A 34 8.93 1.90 19.44
CA ALA A 34 9.45 0.78 20.22
C ALA A 34 8.77 -0.52 19.75
N TRP A 35 9.17 -1.68 20.27
CA TRP A 35 8.46 -2.96 20.04
C TRP A 35 8.28 -3.69 21.38
N ASP A 36 7.41 -3.14 22.23
CA ASP A 36 7.28 -3.47 23.66
C ASP A 36 5.81 -3.53 24.17
N GLY A 37 4.82 -3.50 23.28
CA GLY A 37 3.39 -3.47 23.58
C GLY A 37 2.86 -2.07 23.95
N SER A 38 3.71 -1.05 24.04
CA SER A 38 3.30 0.31 24.37
C SER A 38 2.68 1.05 23.18
N PHE A 39 2.23 2.28 23.41
CA PHE A 39 1.79 3.18 22.34
C PHE A 39 2.87 3.45 21.29
N LEU A 40 4.15 3.36 21.67
CA LEU A 40 5.27 3.50 20.74
C LEU A 40 5.36 2.32 19.76
N GLN A 41 4.93 1.12 20.18
CA GLN A 41 4.78 0.00 19.25
C GLN A 41 3.66 0.22 18.26
N PHE A 42 2.52 0.77 18.69
CA PHE A 42 1.43 1.09 17.76
C PHE A 42 1.88 2.03 16.63
N ASN A 43 2.81 2.95 16.88
CA ASN A 43 3.29 3.87 15.85
C ASN A 43 3.95 3.17 14.65
N TRP A 44 4.41 1.91 14.79
CA TRP A 44 4.83 1.11 13.65
C TRP A 44 3.68 0.76 12.70
N HIS A 45 2.45 0.61 13.20
CA HIS A 45 1.30 0.26 12.38
C HIS A 45 1.09 1.25 11.21
N PRO A 46 0.84 2.56 11.43
CA PRO A 46 0.63 3.49 10.31
C PRO A 46 1.86 3.61 9.40
N VAL A 47 3.10 3.57 9.94
CA VAL A 47 4.33 3.65 9.14
C VAL A 47 4.46 2.45 8.20
N LEU A 48 4.29 1.24 8.74
CA LEU A 48 4.40 0.01 7.97
C LEU A 48 3.26 -0.14 6.96
N MET A 49 2.03 0.24 7.31
CA MET A 49 0.87 0.16 6.42
C MET A 49 0.97 1.15 5.25
N VAL A 50 1.42 2.39 5.49
CA VAL A 50 1.63 3.39 4.42
C VAL A 50 2.81 2.97 3.52
N THR A 51 3.91 2.50 4.11
CA THR A 51 5.06 2.04 3.33
C THR A 51 4.67 0.85 2.44
N SER A 52 3.93 -0.11 2.99
CA SER A 52 3.51 -1.33 2.29
C SER A 52 2.37 -1.11 1.30
N LEU A 53 1.14 -1.00 1.81
CA LEU A 53 -0.09 -1.12 1.03
C LEU A 53 -0.49 0.18 0.32
N VAL A 54 0.21 1.28 0.58
CA VAL A 54 0.09 2.51 -0.19
C VAL A 54 1.28 2.64 -1.14
N VAL A 55 2.49 2.85 -0.63
CA VAL A 55 3.63 3.28 -1.45
C VAL A 55 4.26 2.15 -2.25
N LEU A 56 4.68 1.06 -1.61
CA LEU A 56 5.27 -0.08 -2.33
C LEU A 56 4.24 -0.73 -3.26
N TYR A 57 3.01 -0.94 -2.77
CA TYR A 57 1.94 -1.52 -3.58
C TYR A 57 1.62 -0.64 -4.80
N GLY A 58 1.39 0.66 -4.60
CA GLY A 58 1.07 1.60 -5.68
C GLY A 58 2.16 1.66 -6.75
N ASN A 59 3.43 1.66 -6.36
CA ASN A 59 4.55 1.63 -7.31
C ASN A 59 4.69 0.27 -8.02
N ALA A 60 4.44 -0.84 -7.33
CA ALA A 60 4.56 -2.18 -7.91
C ALA A 60 3.50 -2.46 -8.98
N ILE A 61 2.26 -1.96 -8.82
CA ILE A 61 1.18 -2.20 -9.78
C ILE A 61 1.31 -1.40 -11.07
N VAL A 62 2.00 -0.25 -11.04
CA VAL A 62 2.26 0.56 -12.25
C VAL A 62 3.51 0.12 -13.01
N LEU A 63 4.30 -0.82 -12.48
CA LEU A 63 5.62 -1.19 -13.03
C LEU A 63 5.56 -1.59 -14.52
N TYR A 64 4.53 -2.31 -14.94
CA TYR A 64 4.33 -2.72 -16.34
C TYR A 64 3.90 -1.60 -17.29
N ARG A 65 3.56 -0.43 -16.74
CA ARG A 65 3.15 0.74 -17.50
C ARG A 65 4.35 1.64 -17.76
N VAL A 66 5.28 1.72 -16.81
CA VAL A 66 6.45 2.59 -16.93
C VAL A 66 7.30 2.10 -18.11
N PRO A 67 7.81 3.00 -18.98
CA PRO A 67 8.66 2.64 -20.12
C PRO A 67 10.08 2.28 -19.64
N LEU A 68 10.17 1.27 -18.77
CA LEU A 68 11.44 0.67 -18.36
C LEU A 68 11.94 -0.19 -19.53
N THR A 69 13.24 -0.15 -19.82
CA THR A 69 13.91 -1.00 -20.81
C THR A 69 14.07 -2.45 -20.33
N TRP A 70 13.29 -2.87 -19.32
CA TRP A 70 13.40 -4.18 -18.69
C TRP A 70 12.67 -5.26 -19.47
N SER A 71 13.25 -6.46 -19.54
CA SER A 71 12.53 -7.61 -20.07
C SER A 71 11.32 -7.93 -19.19
N ARG A 72 10.32 -8.58 -19.78
CA ARG A 72 9.09 -8.97 -19.07
C ARG A 72 9.36 -9.87 -17.87
N TRP A 73 10.38 -10.72 -17.97
CA TRP A 73 10.87 -11.54 -16.86
C TRP A 73 11.32 -10.70 -15.66
N TRP A 74 12.13 -9.66 -15.90
CA TRP A 74 12.57 -8.74 -14.85
C TRP A 74 11.39 -7.95 -14.26
N CYS A 75 10.47 -7.46 -15.10
CA CYS A 75 9.25 -6.80 -14.62
C CYS A 75 8.39 -7.72 -13.74
N LYS A 76 8.22 -9.00 -14.11
CA LYS A 76 7.51 -9.99 -13.29
C LYS A 76 8.16 -10.22 -11.93
N ARG A 77 9.48 -10.40 -11.90
CA ARG A 77 10.22 -10.60 -10.66
C ARG A 77 10.19 -9.38 -9.76
N ALA A 78 10.38 -8.19 -10.32
CA ALA A 78 10.32 -6.95 -9.57
C ALA A 78 8.91 -6.68 -9.03
N HIS A 79 7.86 -6.90 -9.83
CA HIS A 79 6.47 -6.81 -9.37
C HIS A 79 6.20 -7.79 -8.22
N ALA A 80 6.52 -9.08 -8.40
CA ALA A 80 6.32 -10.08 -7.36
C ALA A 80 7.13 -9.80 -6.09
N GLY A 81 8.39 -9.39 -6.24
CA GLY A 81 9.30 -9.09 -5.12
C GLY A 81 8.88 -7.86 -4.32
N LEU A 82 8.53 -6.75 -4.98
CA LEU A 82 8.05 -5.55 -4.31
C LEU A 82 6.75 -5.82 -3.54
N LEU A 83 5.82 -6.57 -4.13
CA LEU A 83 4.58 -6.96 -3.46
C LEU A 83 4.81 -7.93 -2.30
N PHE A 84 5.82 -8.81 -2.39
CA PHE A 84 6.20 -9.69 -1.28
C PHE A 84 6.74 -8.89 -0.10
N VAL A 85 7.63 -7.92 -0.34
CA VAL A 85 8.11 -7.00 0.70
C VAL A 85 6.94 -6.22 1.30
N ALA A 86 6.03 -5.71 0.48
CA ALA A 86 4.82 -5.05 0.97
C ALA A 86 3.95 -5.99 1.84
N MET A 87 3.82 -7.26 1.48
CA MET A 87 3.08 -8.26 2.25
C MET A 87 3.71 -8.50 3.62
N VAL A 88 5.04 -8.67 3.69
CA VAL A 88 5.74 -8.85 4.96
C VAL A 88 5.55 -7.63 5.87
N LEU A 89 5.74 -6.43 5.32
CA LEU A 89 5.59 -5.18 6.07
C LEU A 89 4.14 -4.96 6.54
N SER A 90 3.12 -5.32 5.73
CA SER A 90 1.72 -5.18 6.15
C SER A 90 1.35 -6.15 7.27
N VAL A 91 1.87 -7.39 7.23
CA VAL A 91 1.71 -8.35 8.34
C VAL A 91 2.35 -7.81 9.61
N LEU A 92 3.59 -7.30 9.54
CA LEU A 92 4.26 -6.69 10.70
C LEU A 92 3.48 -5.47 11.23
N GLY A 93 2.92 -4.65 10.34
CA GLY A 93 2.07 -3.52 10.72
C GLY A 93 0.82 -3.97 11.48
N VAL A 94 0.17 -5.05 11.05
CA VAL A 94 -0.98 -5.63 11.77
C VAL A 94 -0.55 -6.23 13.10
N CYS A 95 0.58 -6.96 13.16
CA CYS A 95 1.13 -7.48 14.41
C CYS A 95 1.37 -6.36 15.43
N ALA A 96 1.96 -5.24 15.01
CA ALA A 96 2.18 -4.09 15.90
C ALA A 96 0.88 -3.55 16.53
N ALA A 97 -0.22 -3.52 15.77
CA ALA A 97 -1.52 -3.10 16.29
C ALA A 97 -2.14 -4.14 17.23
N PHE A 98 -2.07 -5.43 16.88
CA PHE A 98 -2.60 -6.52 17.70
C PHE A 98 -1.84 -6.69 19.03
N ASP A 99 -0.52 -6.60 19.00
CA ASP A 99 0.31 -6.66 20.21
C ASP A 99 0.00 -5.49 21.15
N PHE A 100 -0.11 -4.27 20.61
CA PHE A 100 -0.52 -3.09 21.37
C PHE A 100 -1.90 -3.27 22.00
N HIS A 101 -2.91 -3.72 21.23
CA HIS A 101 -4.25 -3.95 21.76
C HIS A 101 -4.25 -5.02 22.87
N THR A 102 -3.52 -6.11 22.67
CA THR A 102 -3.41 -7.20 23.64
C THR A 102 -2.76 -6.72 24.93
N ALA A 103 -1.64 -6.01 24.84
CA ALA A 103 -0.92 -5.46 26.00
C ALA A 103 -1.75 -4.44 26.80
N ASN A 104 -2.68 -3.74 26.13
CA ASN A 104 -3.49 -2.67 26.74
C ASN A 104 -4.96 -3.08 26.98
N ASN A 105 -5.31 -4.36 26.81
CA ASN A 105 -6.67 -4.89 26.96
C ASN A 105 -7.72 -4.15 26.11
N ILE A 106 -7.35 -3.76 24.89
CA ILE A 106 -8.24 -3.13 23.93
C ILE A 106 -8.87 -4.24 23.08
N PRO A 107 -10.22 -4.26 22.89
CA PRO A 107 -10.85 -5.24 22.02
C PRO A 107 -10.31 -5.18 20.58
N HIS A 108 -10.15 -6.34 19.97
CA HIS A 108 -9.74 -6.44 18.56
C HIS A 108 -10.91 -6.27 17.61
N LEU A 109 -10.62 -5.80 16.39
CA LEU A 109 -11.52 -5.84 15.24
C LEU A 109 -12.94 -5.29 15.45
N TYR A 110 -13.13 -4.21 16.23
CA TYR A 110 -14.46 -3.61 16.44
C TYR A 110 -14.75 -2.41 15.53
N SER A 111 -13.75 -1.82 14.87
CA SER A 111 -13.93 -0.65 14.01
C SER A 111 -14.07 -1.02 12.53
N LEU A 112 -14.75 -0.18 11.75
CA LEU A 112 -14.85 -0.38 10.30
C LEU A 112 -13.46 -0.35 9.62
N HIS A 113 -12.55 0.49 10.12
CA HIS A 113 -11.15 0.51 9.71
C HIS A 113 -10.50 -0.88 9.87
N SER A 114 -10.69 -1.52 11.03
CA SER A 114 -10.11 -2.84 11.29
C SER A 114 -10.71 -3.96 10.41
N TRP A 115 -12.02 -3.94 10.14
CA TRP A 115 -12.68 -4.91 9.24
C TRP A 115 -12.22 -4.76 7.79
N THR A 116 -12.18 -3.53 7.30
CA THR A 116 -11.70 -3.22 5.95
C THR A 116 -10.20 -3.51 5.82
N GLY A 117 -9.41 -3.24 6.86
CA GLY A 117 -7.98 -3.50 6.89
C GLY A 117 -7.63 -4.98 6.87
N ILE A 118 -8.22 -5.80 7.75
CA ILE A 118 -7.92 -7.24 7.77
C ILE A 118 -8.36 -7.92 6.47
N SER A 119 -9.51 -7.49 5.91
CA SER A 119 -9.99 -7.95 4.61
C SER A 119 -9.02 -7.57 3.49
N THR A 120 -8.51 -6.33 3.49
CA THR A 120 -7.52 -5.86 2.51
C THR A 120 -6.24 -6.69 2.57
N VAL A 121 -5.68 -6.92 3.77
CA VAL A 121 -4.44 -7.69 3.95
C VAL A 121 -4.64 -9.15 3.51
N ALA A 122 -5.77 -9.77 3.86
CA ALA A 122 -6.09 -11.14 3.46
C ALA A 122 -6.23 -11.27 1.93
N LEU A 123 -7.00 -10.37 1.30
CA LEU A 123 -7.17 -10.34 -0.16
C LEU A 123 -5.84 -10.06 -0.87
N PHE A 124 -5.02 -9.14 -0.36
CA PHE A 124 -3.70 -8.83 -0.89
C PHE A 124 -2.77 -10.04 -0.85
N THR A 125 -2.75 -10.75 0.28
CA THR A 125 -1.95 -11.97 0.47
C THR A 125 -2.39 -13.06 -0.50
N LEU A 126 -3.70 -13.32 -0.60
CA LEU A 126 -4.25 -14.29 -1.55
C LEU A 126 -3.91 -13.93 -3.00
N GLN A 127 -4.09 -12.66 -3.37
CA GLN A 127 -3.78 -12.13 -4.68
C GLN A 127 -2.30 -12.34 -5.05
N TRP A 128 -1.39 -12.17 -4.09
CA TRP A 128 0.03 -12.41 -4.30
C TRP A 128 0.34 -13.89 -4.58
N PHE A 129 -0.19 -14.81 -3.77
CA PHE A 129 0.00 -16.25 -3.98
C PHE A 129 -0.59 -16.74 -5.31
N VAL A 130 -1.81 -16.29 -5.63
CA VAL A 130 -2.44 -16.59 -6.93
C VAL A 130 -1.58 -16.04 -8.07
N GLY A 131 -1.06 -14.81 -7.95
CA GLY A 131 -0.17 -14.21 -8.94
C GLY A 131 1.15 -14.96 -9.13
N LEU A 132 1.77 -15.38 -8.04
CA LEU A 132 3.00 -16.19 -8.04
C LEU A 132 2.78 -17.51 -8.79
N CYS A 133 1.77 -18.28 -8.36
CA CYS A 133 1.45 -19.57 -8.93
C CYS A 133 1.04 -19.47 -10.39
N ALA A 134 0.24 -18.47 -10.76
CA ALA A 134 -0.31 -18.37 -12.11
C ALA A 134 0.64 -17.71 -13.11
N PHE A 135 1.39 -16.67 -12.74
CA PHE A 135 2.09 -15.81 -13.72
C PHE A 135 3.61 -15.83 -13.65
N LEU A 136 4.20 -16.26 -12.53
CA LEU A 136 5.65 -16.37 -12.38
C LEU A 136 6.15 -17.80 -12.55
N LEU A 137 5.45 -18.78 -11.97
CA LEU A 137 5.85 -20.18 -12.04
C LEU A 137 5.41 -20.83 -13.37
N PRO A 138 6.22 -21.76 -13.93
CA PRO A 138 6.02 -22.22 -15.31
C PRO A 138 4.84 -23.19 -15.49
N TRP A 139 4.30 -23.77 -14.41
CA TRP A 139 3.37 -24.90 -14.44
C TRP A 139 1.93 -24.60 -14.89
N THR A 140 1.51 -23.34 -14.96
CA THR A 140 0.11 -22.99 -15.24
C THR A 140 -0.16 -22.96 -16.75
N PRO A 141 -1.17 -23.68 -17.25
CA PRO A 141 -1.54 -23.65 -18.67
C PRO A 141 -1.86 -22.24 -19.17
N LEU A 142 -1.41 -21.92 -20.39
CA LEU A 142 -1.57 -20.59 -20.99
C LEU A 142 -3.05 -20.16 -21.10
N ALA A 143 -3.93 -21.07 -21.49
CA ALA A 143 -5.38 -20.82 -21.57
C ALA A 143 -6.02 -20.46 -20.21
N PHE A 144 -5.45 -20.95 -19.11
CA PHE A 144 -5.90 -20.58 -17.76
C PHE A 144 -5.36 -19.20 -17.36
N ARG A 145 -4.07 -18.92 -17.64
CA ARG A 145 -3.46 -17.59 -17.43
C ARG A 145 -4.22 -16.49 -18.16
N ALA A 146 -4.62 -16.74 -19.41
CA ALA A 146 -5.38 -15.78 -20.22
C ALA A 146 -6.73 -15.41 -19.58
N ARG A 147 -7.44 -16.39 -19.00
CA ARG A 147 -8.72 -16.18 -18.30
C ARG A 147 -8.55 -15.53 -16.94
N LEU A 148 -7.47 -15.84 -16.22
CA LEU A 148 -7.22 -15.31 -14.87
C LEU A 148 -6.68 -13.88 -14.88
N LYS A 149 -5.94 -13.49 -15.94
CA LYS A 149 -5.28 -12.17 -16.03
C LYS A 149 -6.24 -10.99 -15.86
N PRO A 150 -7.42 -10.91 -16.50
CA PRO A 150 -8.37 -9.82 -16.28
C PRO A 150 -8.84 -9.72 -14.84
N LEU A 151 -9.15 -10.87 -14.21
CA LEU A 151 -9.55 -10.93 -12.81
C LEU A 151 -8.42 -10.48 -11.88
N HIS A 152 -7.19 -10.92 -12.13
CA HIS A 152 -6.02 -10.50 -11.38
C HIS A 152 -5.82 -8.98 -11.45
N ILE A 153 -5.95 -8.38 -12.63
CA ILE A 153 -5.84 -6.92 -12.79
C ILE A 153 -6.95 -6.20 -12.01
N TRP A 154 -8.21 -6.62 -12.19
CA TRP A 154 -9.35 -6.00 -11.52
C TRP A 154 -9.26 -6.08 -10.00
N MET A 155 -8.97 -7.28 -9.45
CA MET A 155 -8.76 -7.49 -8.02
C MET A 155 -7.60 -6.64 -7.50
N GLY A 156 -6.48 -6.57 -8.24
CA GLY A 156 -5.33 -5.76 -7.84
C GLY A 156 -5.65 -4.27 -7.72
N ILE A 157 -6.50 -3.73 -8.60
CA ILE A 157 -6.95 -2.34 -8.52
C ILE A 157 -7.92 -2.16 -7.33
N ALA A 158 -8.87 -3.09 -7.16
CA ALA A 158 -9.85 -3.05 -6.07
C ALA A 158 -9.18 -3.07 -4.69
N ILE A 159 -8.20 -3.96 -4.48
CA ILE A 159 -7.45 -4.06 -3.22
C ILE A 159 -6.64 -2.79 -2.96
N PHE A 160 -6.02 -2.19 -4.00
CA PHE A 160 -5.32 -0.91 -3.86
C PHE A 160 -6.26 0.23 -3.46
N ILE A 161 -7.47 0.30 -4.03
CA ILE A 161 -8.46 1.30 -3.59
C ILE A 161 -8.87 1.04 -2.12
N LEU A 162 -9.07 -0.23 -1.76
CA LEU A 162 -9.43 -0.61 -0.39
C LEU A 162 -8.32 -0.26 0.62
N SER A 163 -7.04 -0.38 0.24
CA SER A 163 -5.92 0.03 1.10
C SER A 163 -5.86 1.54 1.32
N LEU A 164 -6.19 2.35 0.32
CA LEU A 164 -6.31 3.80 0.45
C LEU A 164 -7.45 4.17 1.41
N ILE A 165 -8.64 3.58 1.24
CA ILE A 165 -9.80 3.80 2.13
C ILE A 165 -9.46 3.39 3.57
N THR A 166 -8.84 2.23 3.74
CA THR A 166 -8.41 1.73 5.05
C THR A 166 -7.39 2.69 5.70
N SER A 167 -6.42 3.20 4.93
CA SER A 167 -5.40 4.12 5.44
C SER A 167 -6.02 5.45 5.90
N LEU A 168 -6.93 6.01 5.11
CA LEU A 168 -7.61 7.27 5.44
C LEU A 168 -8.51 7.14 6.67
N SER A 169 -9.28 6.05 6.76
CA SER A 169 -10.09 5.77 7.95
C SER A 169 -9.23 5.56 9.20
N GLY A 170 -8.07 4.91 9.08
CA GLY A 170 -7.13 4.73 10.19
C GLY A 170 -6.48 6.03 10.67
N ILE A 171 -6.09 6.91 9.75
CA ILE A 171 -5.60 8.27 10.10
C ILE A 171 -6.68 9.03 10.87
N ASN A 172 -7.91 9.02 10.37
CA ASN A 172 -9.02 9.72 11.00
C ASN A 172 -9.38 9.13 12.38
N GLU A 173 -9.47 7.80 12.50
CA GLU A 173 -9.69 7.11 13.78
C GLU A 173 -8.60 7.47 14.79
N LYS A 174 -7.33 7.43 14.39
CA LYS A 174 -6.21 7.78 15.28
C LYS A 174 -6.28 9.23 15.76
N LEU A 175 -6.60 10.18 14.88
CA LEU A 175 -6.74 11.59 15.24
C LEU A 175 -7.90 11.81 16.21
N LEU A 176 -9.07 11.23 15.94
CA LEU A 176 -10.23 11.36 16.81
C LEU A 176 -10.01 10.74 18.19
N LEU A 177 -9.32 9.59 18.26
CA LEU A 177 -9.00 8.94 19.53
C LEU A 177 -7.96 9.72 20.33
N THR A 178 -6.94 10.29 19.68
CA THR A 178 -5.81 10.93 20.39
C THR A 178 -6.05 12.41 20.70
N LEU A 179 -6.83 13.10 19.87
CA LEU A 179 -7.19 14.51 20.02
C LEU A 179 -8.64 14.66 20.49
N ASN A 180 -9.05 13.84 21.46
CA ASN A 180 -10.44 13.78 21.94
C ASN A 180 -10.79 14.86 22.98
N GLY A 181 -9.83 15.68 23.44
CA GLY A 181 -10.06 16.75 24.39
C GLY A 181 -10.50 16.31 25.78
N ARG A 182 -10.30 15.04 26.16
CA ARG A 182 -10.66 14.55 27.50
C ARG A 182 -9.81 15.23 28.57
N ASN A 183 -10.48 15.65 29.66
CA ASN A 183 -9.85 16.28 30.82
C ASN A 183 -8.69 15.43 31.35
N GLY A 184 -7.48 16.00 31.38
CA GLY A 184 -6.25 15.33 31.83
C GLY A 184 -5.24 15.02 30.71
N SER A 185 -5.63 15.14 29.45
CA SER A 185 -4.70 15.11 28.31
C SER A 185 -4.23 16.53 27.97
N ASN A 186 -2.91 16.73 27.81
CA ASN A 186 -2.35 18.00 27.31
C ASN A 186 -2.63 18.24 25.81
N THR A 187 -3.46 17.42 25.16
CA THR A 187 -3.79 17.55 23.73
C THR A 187 -5.04 18.38 23.50
N LYS A 188 -4.95 19.36 22.58
CA LYS A 188 -6.12 20.15 22.16
C LYS A 188 -7.12 19.27 21.39
N PRO A 189 -8.44 19.51 21.52
CA PRO A 189 -9.45 18.75 20.79
C PRO A 189 -9.27 18.86 19.27
N TYR A 190 -9.56 17.79 18.53
CA TYR A 190 -9.45 17.71 17.07
C TYR A 190 -10.21 18.83 16.36
N THR A 191 -11.39 19.21 16.88
CA THR A 191 -12.24 20.27 16.36
C THR A 191 -11.60 21.65 16.37
N THR A 192 -10.58 21.87 17.21
CA THR A 192 -9.80 23.11 17.24
C THR A 192 -8.68 23.13 16.19
N LEU A 193 -8.55 22.06 15.40
CA LEU A 193 -7.56 21.85 14.35
C LEU A 193 -6.13 22.19 14.80
N PRO A 194 -5.61 21.55 15.87
CA PRO A 194 -4.24 21.77 16.32
C PRO A 194 -3.23 21.40 15.23
N ALA A 195 -1.98 21.86 15.35
CA ALA A 195 -0.93 21.64 14.35
C ALA A 195 -0.77 20.16 13.95
N GLU A 196 -0.92 19.23 14.90
CA GLU A 196 -0.91 17.80 14.60
C GLU A 196 -2.05 17.38 13.67
N ALA A 197 -3.27 17.83 13.97
CA ALA A 197 -4.45 17.51 13.17
C ALA A 197 -4.31 18.07 11.75
N LEU A 198 -3.82 19.31 11.63
CA LEU A 198 -3.56 19.93 10.33
C LEU A 198 -2.54 19.11 9.54
N PHE A 199 -1.41 18.75 10.17
CA PHE A 199 -0.35 17.97 9.54
C PHE A 199 -0.84 16.58 9.08
N ALA A 200 -1.51 15.84 9.96
CA ALA A 200 -2.00 14.50 9.65
C ALA A 200 -3.12 14.51 8.59
N ASN A 201 -3.97 15.53 8.58
CA ASN A 201 -4.96 15.72 7.52
C ASN A 201 -4.29 16.05 6.19
N SER A 202 -3.30 16.95 6.16
CA SER A 202 -2.51 17.22 4.96
C SER A 202 -1.80 15.96 4.45
N PHE A 203 -1.29 15.12 5.35
CA PHE A 203 -0.75 13.81 5.01
C PHE A 203 -1.81 12.89 4.39
N GLY A 204 -3.01 12.80 4.97
CA GLY A 204 -4.12 12.06 4.37
C GLY A 204 -4.47 12.52 2.96
N ILE A 205 -4.47 13.84 2.71
CA ILE A 205 -4.65 14.39 1.36
C ILE A 205 -3.49 14.01 0.43
N ALA A 206 -2.24 14.00 0.91
CA ALA A 206 -1.10 13.52 0.11
C ALA A 206 -1.26 12.05 -0.31
N VAL A 207 -1.76 11.19 0.58
CA VAL A 207 -2.11 9.78 0.27
C VAL A 207 -3.19 9.70 -0.82
N VAL A 208 -4.22 10.54 -0.77
CA VAL A 208 -5.25 10.61 -1.82
C VAL A 208 -4.64 11.01 -3.17
N ILE A 209 -3.83 12.07 -3.20
CA ILE A 209 -3.19 12.56 -4.43
C ILE A 209 -2.27 11.46 -5.02
N PHE A 210 -1.52 10.77 -4.17
CA PHE A 210 -0.69 9.63 -4.57
C PHE A 210 -1.54 8.52 -5.19
N GLY A 211 -2.62 8.12 -4.53
CA GLY A 211 -3.54 7.09 -5.02
C GLY A 211 -4.14 7.44 -6.37
N LEU A 212 -4.62 8.67 -6.54
CA LEU A 212 -5.17 9.15 -7.82
C LEU A 212 -4.11 9.16 -8.93
N LEU A 213 -2.88 9.51 -8.61
CA LEU A 213 -1.78 9.49 -9.57
C LEU A 213 -1.43 8.06 -10.01
N VAL A 214 -1.40 7.10 -9.08
CA VAL A 214 -1.22 5.67 -9.38
C VAL A 214 -2.36 5.17 -10.29
N LEU A 215 -3.61 5.47 -9.95
CA LEU A 215 -4.77 5.08 -10.78
C LEU A 215 -4.70 5.70 -12.18
N LYS A 216 -4.31 6.97 -12.29
CA LYS A 216 -4.10 7.64 -13.58
C LYS A 216 -3.05 6.92 -14.42
N LEU A 217 -1.94 6.50 -13.82
CA LEU A 217 -0.89 5.73 -14.49
C LEU A 217 -1.40 4.36 -14.97
N LEU A 218 -2.22 3.68 -14.17
CA LEU A 218 -2.81 2.38 -14.52
C LEU A 218 -3.79 2.46 -15.70
N PHE A 219 -4.63 3.49 -15.73
CA PHE A 219 -5.66 3.67 -16.77
C PHE A 219 -5.14 4.38 -18.04
N SER A 220 -3.91 4.89 -18.02
CA SER A 220 -3.28 5.52 -19.18
C SER A 220 -3.06 4.51 -20.31
N GLN A 221 -3.87 4.60 -21.37
CA GLN A 221 -3.74 3.76 -22.58
C GLN A 221 -2.41 3.97 -23.29
N LYS A 222 -1.81 5.17 -23.18
CA LYS A 222 -0.51 5.50 -23.79
C LYS A 222 0.66 4.66 -23.26
N TRP A 223 0.48 4.00 -22.12
CA TRP A 223 1.50 3.18 -21.42
C TRP A 223 1.17 1.69 -21.46
N LYS A 224 0.18 1.31 -22.28
CA LYS A 224 -0.15 -0.09 -22.50
C LYS A 224 0.88 -0.65 -23.49
N ASN A 225 1.87 -1.40 -22.98
CA ASN A 225 2.91 -1.99 -23.82
C ASN A 225 2.29 -3.02 -24.80
N PRO A 226 2.26 -2.75 -26.13
CA PRO A 226 1.62 -3.62 -27.12
C PRO A 226 2.25 -5.02 -27.19
N GLU A 227 3.56 -5.13 -26.97
CA GLU A 227 4.28 -6.41 -26.97
C GLU A 227 3.87 -7.30 -25.79
N SER A 228 3.40 -6.70 -24.69
CA SER A 228 2.94 -7.45 -23.51
C SER A 228 1.62 -8.20 -23.72
N GLU A 229 0.87 -7.89 -24.78
CA GLU A 229 -0.37 -8.60 -25.16
C GLU A 229 -0.11 -9.79 -26.08
N ASN A 230 0.88 -9.73 -26.97
CA ASN A 230 1.13 -10.78 -27.98
C ASN A 230 1.91 -11.99 -27.43
N GLU A 231 2.60 -11.84 -26.30
CA GLU A 231 3.47 -12.88 -25.72
C GLU A 231 2.77 -13.83 -24.73
N THR A 232 1.43 -13.83 -24.66
CA THR A 232 0.67 -14.85 -23.92
C THR A 232 0.94 -16.29 -24.39
N ASP A 233 1.67 -16.46 -25.50
CA ASP A 233 1.92 -17.74 -26.16
C ASP A 233 3.35 -18.31 -26.02
N ARG A 234 4.30 -17.64 -25.34
CA ARG A 234 5.69 -18.14 -25.23
C ARG A 234 6.07 -18.70 -23.84
N PRO A 235 6.65 -19.91 -23.76
CA PRO A 235 7.20 -20.44 -22.52
C PRO A 235 8.35 -19.58 -21.99
N LEU A 236 8.40 -19.36 -20.67
CA LEU A 236 9.43 -18.58 -19.96
C LEU A 236 10.88 -19.05 -20.19
N LEU A 237 11.09 -20.23 -20.79
CA LEU A 237 12.40 -20.84 -20.98
C LEU A 237 13.17 -20.30 -22.19
N THR A 238 12.55 -19.52 -23.08
CA THR A 238 13.24 -18.98 -24.26
C THR A 238 13.96 -17.66 -24.02
N ASP A 239 13.60 -16.91 -22.98
CA ASP A 239 14.09 -15.53 -22.76
C ASP A 239 15.27 -15.46 -21.76
N ALA A 240 15.80 -16.62 -21.34
CA ALA A 240 16.92 -16.74 -20.42
C ALA A 240 18.28 -16.93 -21.14
N ARG A 241 18.36 -16.61 -22.43
CA ARG A 241 19.60 -16.59 -23.21
C ARG A 241 19.95 -15.18 -23.67
#